data_AF-R0E8C3-F1
#
_entry.id   AF-R0E8C3-F1
#
_cell.length_a   1.000
_cell.length_b   1.000
_cell.length_c   1.000
_cell.angle_alpha   90.00
_cell.angle_beta   90.00
_cell.angle_gamma   90.00
#
_symmetry.space_group_name_H-M   'P 1'
#
loop_
_entity.id
_entity.type
_entity.pdbx_description
1 polymer ?
#
loop_
_entity_poly.entity_id
_entity_poly.type
_entity_poly.pdbx_seq_one_letter_code
_entity_poly.pdbx_strand_id
1 'polypeptide(L)'
;MTEASLTPAMRTLRGQLGVPPVDPAWAHVAEDTRLLGWMLNASRPWPEAAAPVLEGLLEAHRDGVEDPASWRRSRREAVALSDNDDRLLVLLGKVAEAAAWPLADAGAGLTEVLTALCHLRAWRAALATGWTQADDAEAISILTLIGAGEGVDAAPAREQIPGLFAEAHPALEKRFVAQLRASNAAFSACRAEVAAWIAGAGR
;
A
#
# COMPACT_ATOMS: atom_id res chain seq x y z
N MET A 1 -18.00 20.30 -21.53
CA MET A 1 -18.03 18.84 -21.27
C MET A 1 -17.41 18.62 -19.92
N THR A 2 -18.18 18.03 -19.02
CA THR A 2 -17.95 17.95 -17.57
C THR A 2 -17.08 16.75 -17.20
N GLU A 3 -16.58 16.74 -15.96
CA GLU A 3 -15.88 15.70 -15.17
C GLU A 3 -16.52 14.28 -15.17
N ALA A 4 -17.47 14.02 -16.07
CA ALA A 4 -18.37 12.87 -16.14
C ALA A 4 -17.74 11.61 -16.74
N SER A 5 -16.51 11.69 -17.25
CA SER A 5 -15.82 10.57 -17.91
C SER A 5 -14.87 9.78 -17.00
N LEU A 6 -14.57 10.29 -15.79
CA LEU A 6 -13.77 9.56 -14.79
C LEU A 6 -14.64 8.57 -14.02
N THR A 7 -14.14 7.35 -13.84
CA THR A 7 -14.74 6.38 -12.93
C THR A 7 -14.79 6.93 -11.49
N PRO A 8 -15.68 6.40 -10.63
CA PRO A 8 -15.65 6.72 -9.20
C PRO A 8 -14.29 6.44 -8.55
N ALA A 9 -13.62 5.34 -8.92
CA ALA A 9 -12.33 4.94 -8.35
C ALA A 9 -11.22 5.97 -8.64
N MET A 10 -11.10 6.40 -9.90
CA MET A 10 -10.10 7.40 -10.28
C MET A 10 -10.40 8.77 -9.63
N ARG A 11 -11.68 9.16 -9.54
CA ARG A 11 -12.06 10.42 -8.87
C ARG A 11 -11.64 10.42 -7.39
N THR A 12 -11.92 9.33 -6.67
CA THR A 12 -11.51 9.16 -5.27
C THR A 12 -10.01 9.24 -5.12
N LEU A 13 -9.25 8.50 -5.94
CA LEU A 13 -7.79 8.45 -5.86
C LEU A 13 -7.16 9.82 -6.12
N ARG A 14 -7.62 10.55 -7.14
CA ARG A 14 -7.13 11.90 -7.46
C ARG A 14 -7.37 12.88 -6.31
N GLY A 15 -8.56 12.86 -5.73
CA GLY A 15 -8.90 13.68 -4.57
C GLY A 15 -7.96 13.43 -3.39
N GLN A 16 -7.65 12.16 -3.10
CA GLN A 16 -6.71 11.80 -2.04
C GLN A 16 -5.24 12.18 -2.32
N LEU A 17 -4.85 12.25 -3.59
CA LEU A 17 -3.50 12.61 -4.00
C LEU A 17 -3.33 14.11 -4.29
N GLY A 18 -4.42 14.89 -4.25
CA GLY A 18 -4.40 16.32 -4.57
C GLY A 18 -4.05 16.61 -6.04
N VAL A 19 -4.27 15.65 -6.95
CA VAL A 19 -3.97 15.83 -8.38
C VAL A 19 -5.09 16.67 -9.01
N PRO A 20 -4.80 17.87 -9.57
CA PRO A 20 -5.81 18.74 -10.16
C PRO A 20 -6.52 18.05 -11.32
N PRO A 21 -7.81 18.31 -11.59
CA PRO A 21 -8.54 17.66 -12.69
C PRO A 21 -7.83 17.89 -14.04
N VAL A 22 -7.69 16.81 -14.84
CA VAL A 22 -7.17 16.91 -16.22
C VAL A 22 -8.33 17.20 -17.16
N ASP A 23 -7.99 17.70 -18.35
CA ASP A 23 -8.89 17.86 -19.48
C ASP A 23 -9.82 16.62 -19.65
N PRO A 24 -11.15 16.81 -19.78
CA PRO A 24 -12.13 15.75 -19.98
C PRO A 24 -11.84 14.76 -21.12
N ALA A 25 -11.00 15.13 -22.09
CA ALA A 25 -10.58 14.28 -23.20
C ALA A 25 -9.79 13.02 -22.78
N TRP A 26 -9.38 12.91 -21.52
CA TRP A 26 -8.47 11.87 -21.03
C TRP A 26 -9.14 10.74 -20.25
N ALA A 27 -10.41 10.87 -19.92
CA ALA A 27 -11.02 9.98 -18.95
C ALA A 27 -11.70 8.78 -19.63
N HIS A 28 -11.00 7.65 -19.60
CA HIS A 28 -11.50 6.37 -20.11
C HIS A 28 -11.27 5.28 -19.06
N VAL A 29 -12.22 4.35 -18.92
CA VAL A 29 -12.15 3.17 -18.01
C VAL A 29 -10.86 2.36 -18.20
N ALA A 30 -10.30 2.36 -19.41
CA ALA A 30 -9.00 1.72 -19.70
C ALA A 30 -7.84 2.30 -18.87
N GLU A 31 -7.92 3.54 -18.38
CA GLU A 31 -6.87 4.15 -17.56
C GLU A 31 -6.80 3.56 -16.15
N ASP A 32 -7.93 3.21 -15.56
CA ASP A 32 -8.00 2.59 -14.23
C ASP A 32 -7.31 1.23 -14.23
N THR A 33 -7.66 0.39 -15.21
CA THR A 33 -7.06 -0.91 -15.43
C THR A 33 -5.55 -0.79 -15.69
N ARG A 34 -5.13 0.18 -16.50
CA ARG A 34 -3.70 0.44 -16.74
C ARG A 34 -2.96 0.88 -15.48
N LEU A 35 -3.56 1.76 -14.67
CA LEU A 35 -2.98 2.21 -13.41
C LEU A 35 -2.87 1.06 -12.41
N LEU A 36 -3.93 0.27 -12.24
CA LEU A 36 -3.91 -0.91 -11.38
C LEU A 36 -2.84 -1.91 -11.85
N GLY A 37 -2.78 -2.17 -13.17
CA GLY A 37 -1.75 -3.02 -13.75
C GLY A 37 -0.33 -2.51 -13.47
N TRP A 38 -0.11 -1.20 -13.57
CA TRP A 38 1.16 -0.56 -13.20
C TRP A 38 1.45 -0.74 -11.70
N MET A 39 0.48 -0.50 -10.81
CA MET A 39 0.65 -0.64 -9.35
C MET A 39 0.96 -2.08 -8.95
N LEU A 40 0.27 -3.06 -9.54
CA LEU A 40 0.57 -4.47 -9.35
C LEU A 40 1.98 -4.77 -9.83
N ASN A 41 2.38 -4.33 -11.02
CA ASN A 41 3.74 -4.55 -11.50
C ASN A 41 4.80 -3.87 -10.61
N ALA A 42 4.49 -2.71 -10.04
CA ALA A 42 5.34 -1.98 -9.10
C ALA A 42 5.51 -2.68 -7.74
N SER A 43 4.72 -3.73 -7.45
CA SER A 43 4.89 -4.59 -6.26
C SER A 43 5.93 -5.70 -6.45
N ARG A 44 6.46 -5.89 -7.66
CA ARG A 44 7.56 -6.83 -7.92
C ARG A 44 8.83 -6.49 -7.10
N PRO A 45 9.73 -7.45 -6.84
CA PRO A 45 9.68 -8.86 -7.25
C PRO A 45 8.65 -9.67 -6.44
N TRP A 46 8.11 -10.71 -7.05
CA TRP A 46 7.18 -11.64 -6.40
C TRP A 46 7.89 -12.96 -6.09
N PRO A 47 7.81 -13.47 -4.86
CA PRO A 47 8.22 -14.84 -4.56
C PRO A 47 7.30 -15.84 -5.26
N GLU A 48 7.79 -17.06 -5.44
CA GLU A 48 7.09 -18.15 -6.15
C GLU A 48 5.67 -18.39 -5.61
N ALA A 49 5.48 -18.31 -4.30
CA ALA A 49 4.17 -18.50 -3.67
C ALA A 49 3.14 -17.39 -4.00
N ALA A 50 3.59 -16.17 -4.29
CA ALA A 50 2.71 -15.03 -4.58
C ALA A 50 2.53 -14.76 -6.09
N ALA A 51 3.50 -15.18 -6.91
CA ALA A 51 3.54 -14.86 -8.33
C ALA A 51 2.27 -15.32 -9.08
N PRO A 52 1.78 -16.57 -8.94
CA PRO A 52 0.59 -17.02 -9.67
C PRO A 52 -0.67 -16.20 -9.37
N VAL A 53 -0.86 -15.78 -8.11
CA VAL A 53 -2.03 -15.00 -7.68
C VAL A 53 -1.97 -13.60 -8.28
N LEU A 54 -0.82 -12.94 -8.20
CA LEU A 54 -0.64 -11.58 -8.70
C LEU A 54 -0.61 -11.51 -10.24
N GLU A 55 -0.07 -12.54 -10.91
CA GLU A 55 -0.14 -12.69 -12.37
C GLU A 55 -1.58 -12.94 -12.83
N GLY A 56 -2.30 -13.85 -12.17
CA GLY A 56 -3.70 -14.11 -12.47
C GLY A 56 -4.58 -12.87 -12.31
N LEU A 57 -4.32 -12.03 -11.30
CA LEU A 57 -5.01 -10.75 -11.14
C LEU A 57 -4.66 -9.75 -12.25
N LEU A 58 -3.38 -9.63 -12.62
CA LEU A 58 -2.98 -8.79 -13.75
C LEU A 58 -3.68 -9.21 -15.06
N GLU A 59 -3.77 -10.51 -15.32
CA GLU A 59 -4.43 -11.06 -16.49
C GLU A 59 -5.94 -10.84 -16.44
N ALA A 60 -6.59 -11.10 -15.30
CA ALA A 60 -8.03 -10.89 -15.14
C ALA A 60 -8.44 -9.42 -15.42
N HIS A 61 -7.64 -8.47 -14.96
CA HIS A 61 -7.84 -7.05 -15.22
C HIS A 61 -7.56 -6.70 -16.69
N ARG A 62 -6.51 -7.25 -17.30
CA ARG A 62 -6.17 -7.01 -18.71
C ARG A 62 -7.24 -7.53 -19.66
N ASP A 63 -7.78 -8.72 -19.37
CA ASP A 63 -8.76 -9.41 -20.21
C ASP A 63 -10.20 -8.94 -19.94
N GLY A 64 -10.39 -8.09 -18.92
CA GLY A 64 -11.70 -7.52 -18.58
C GLY A 64 -12.68 -8.57 -18.08
N VAL A 65 -12.24 -9.48 -17.20
CA VAL A 65 -13.09 -10.56 -16.66
C VAL A 65 -14.32 -9.96 -15.95
N GLU A 66 -15.51 -10.31 -16.42
CA GLU A 66 -16.78 -9.88 -15.81
C GLU A 66 -17.41 -10.93 -14.90
N ASP A 67 -16.95 -12.19 -14.97
CA ASP A 67 -17.53 -13.31 -14.22
C ASP A 67 -17.35 -13.17 -12.70
N PRO A 68 -18.43 -13.05 -11.91
CA PRO A 68 -18.35 -12.96 -10.45
C PRO A 68 -17.77 -14.21 -9.79
N ALA A 69 -17.85 -15.39 -10.40
CA ALA A 69 -17.27 -16.60 -9.83
C ALA A 69 -15.72 -16.58 -9.90
N SER A 70 -15.17 -16.06 -11.00
CA SER A 70 -13.74 -15.81 -11.17
C SER A 70 -13.21 -14.83 -10.13
N TRP A 71 -13.84 -13.67 -9.94
CA TRP A 71 -13.43 -12.70 -8.91
C TRP A 71 -13.48 -13.26 -7.48
N ARG A 72 -14.50 -14.05 -7.16
CA ARG A 72 -14.59 -14.75 -5.85
C ARG A 72 -13.49 -15.79 -5.66
N ARG A 73 -12.96 -16.38 -6.74
CA ARG A 73 -11.83 -17.31 -6.67
C ARG A 73 -10.53 -16.56 -6.41
N SER A 74 -10.22 -15.55 -7.22
CA SER A 74 -9.01 -14.73 -7.05
C SER A 74 -8.95 -14.09 -5.67
N ARG A 75 -10.09 -13.67 -5.11
CA ARG A 75 -10.13 -13.14 -3.74
C ARG A 75 -9.78 -14.19 -2.69
N ARG A 76 -10.29 -15.42 -2.82
CA ARG A 76 -9.95 -16.50 -1.87
C ARG A 76 -8.46 -16.82 -1.93
N GLU A 77 -7.88 -16.83 -3.12
CA GLU A 77 -6.44 -17.03 -3.32
C GLU A 77 -5.62 -15.88 -2.72
N ALA A 78 -6.06 -14.63 -2.89
CA ALA A 78 -5.42 -13.46 -2.28
C ALA A 78 -5.50 -13.47 -0.74
N VAL A 79 -6.65 -13.84 -0.16
CA VAL A 79 -6.83 -13.98 1.30
C VAL A 79 -5.92 -15.07 1.85
N ALA A 80 -5.85 -16.22 1.18
CA ALA A 80 -4.94 -17.29 1.58
C ALA A 80 -3.46 -16.85 1.59
N LEU A 81 -3.08 -15.90 0.71
CA LEU A 81 -1.74 -15.32 0.71
C LEU A 81 -1.53 -14.38 1.91
N SER A 82 -2.56 -13.65 2.35
CA SER A 82 -2.51 -12.78 3.53
C SER A 82 -2.53 -13.52 4.86
N ASP A 83 -3.02 -14.75 4.89
CA ASP A 83 -3.04 -15.62 6.08
C ASP A 83 -1.71 -16.37 6.31
N ASN A 84 -0.63 -15.95 5.64
CA ASN A 84 0.69 -16.57 5.77
C ASN A 84 1.48 -16.03 6.98
N ASP A 85 2.44 -16.80 7.49
CA ASP A 85 3.36 -16.35 8.55
C ASP A 85 4.49 -15.45 8.02
N ASP A 86 4.83 -15.55 6.72
CA ASP A 86 5.82 -14.70 6.08
C ASP A 86 5.28 -13.30 5.83
N ARG A 87 5.93 -12.29 6.43
CA ARG A 87 5.49 -10.89 6.35
C ARG A 87 5.45 -10.32 4.93
N LEU A 88 6.36 -10.73 4.03
CA LEU A 88 6.32 -10.31 2.63
C LEU A 88 5.09 -10.89 1.93
N LEU A 89 4.79 -12.18 2.16
CA LEU A 89 3.60 -12.82 1.61
C LEU A 89 2.33 -12.13 2.12
N VAL A 90 2.26 -11.80 3.42
CA VAL A 90 1.13 -11.04 3.98
C VAL A 90 0.94 -9.69 3.28
N LEU A 91 2.01 -8.92 3.08
CA LEU A 91 1.93 -7.61 2.43
C LEU A 91 1.54 -7.71 0.96
N LEU A 92 2.04 -8.73 0.25
CA LEU A 92 1.64 -9.02 -1.13
C LEU A 92 0.19 -9.52 -1.22
N GLY A 93 -0.26 -10.32 -0.26
CA GLY A 93 -1.65 -10.75 -0.10
C GLY A 93 -2.58 -9.56 0.03
N LYS A 94 -2.24 -8.56 0.86
CA LYS A 94 -3.00 -7.31 0.98
C LYS A 94 -3.08 -6.52 -0.34
N VAL A 95 -2.00 -6.48 -1.11
CA VAL A 95 -2.01 -5.89 -2.46
C VAL A 95 -2.94 -6.68 -3.38
N ALA A 96 -2.84 -8.02 -3.37
CA ALA A 96 -3.67 -8.90 -4.17
C ALA A 96 -5.16 -8.79 -3.81
N GLU A 97 -5.50 -8.74 -2.52
CA GLU A 97 -6.88 -8.60 -2.03
C GLU A 97 -7.50 -7.28 -2.47
N ALA A 98 -6.77 -6.18 -2.33
CA ALA A 98 -7.21 -4.87 -2.79
C ALA A 98 -7.44 -4.85 -4.31
N ALA A 99 -6.65 -5.62 -5.07
CA ALA A 99 -6.80 -5.77 -6.51
C ALA A 99 -7.85 -6.82 -6.93
N ALA A 100 -8.35 -7.67 -6.03
CA ALA A 100 -9.32 -8.73 -6.31
C ALA A 100 -10.78 -8.22 -6.34
N TRP A 101 -10.97 -7.03 -6.92
CA TRP A 101 -12.26 -6.38 -7.11
C TRP A 101 -12.40 -5.85 -8.55
N PRO A 102 -13.56 -6.00 -9.18
CA PRO A 102 -13.83 -5.34 -10.45
C PRO A 102 -13.85 -3.82 -10.23
N LEU A 103 -12.98 -3.10 -10.94
CA LEU A 103 -12.82 -1.63 -10.77
C LEU A 103 -14.07 -0.84 -11.18
N ALA A 104 -14.92 -1.41 -12.05
CA ALA A 104 -16.18 -0.80 -12.46
C ALA A 104 -17.11 -0.53 -11.26
N ASP A 105 -17.05 -1.37 -10.22
CA ASP A 105 -17.95 -1.33 -9.07
C ASP A 105 -17.27 -0.84 -7.79
N ALA A 106 -15.94 -0.75 -7.77
CA ALA A 106 -15.14 -0.51 -6.57
C ALA A 106 -14.60 0.93 -6.50
N GLY A 107 -15.40 1.87 -5.98
CA GLY A 107 -15.01 3.28 -5.83
C GLY A 107 -13.78 3.55 -4.94
N ALA A 108 -13.36 2.59 -4.13
CA ALA A 108 -12.16 2.65 -3.29
C ALA A 108 -11.00 1.75 -3.77
N GLY A 109 -11.22 0.90 -4.80
CA GLY A 109 -10.26 -0.16 -5.15
C GLY A 109 -8.85 0.34 -5.45
N LEU A 110 -8.72 1.40 -6.26
CA LEU A 110 -7.40 1.97 -6.60
C LEU A 110 -6.71 2.60 -5.37
N THR A 111 -7.47 3.21 -4.46
CA THR A 111 -6.95 3.77 -3.21
C THR A 111 -6.44 2.67 -2.29
N GLU A 112 -7.17 1.56 -2.18
CA GLU A 112 -6.76 0.41 -1.35
C GLU A 112 -5.50 -0.24 -1.91
N VAL A 113 -5.42 -0.43 -3.23
CA VAL A 113 -4.22 -0.96 -3.89
C VAL A 113 -3.02 -0.02 -3.68
N LEU A 114 -3.21 1.30 -3.85
CA LEU A 114 -2.17 2.28 -3.56
C LEU A 114 -1.67 2.16 -2.12
N THR A 115 -2.59 2.10 -1.16
CA THR A 115 -2.25 2.05 0.27
C THR A 115 -1.45 0.77 0.58
N ALA A 116 -1.91 -0.38 0.10
CA ALA A 116 -1.21 -1.66 0.26
C ALA A 116 0.19 -1.62 -0.40
N LEU A 117 0.32 -1.07 -1.61
CA LEU A 117 1.60 -0.91 -2.30
C LEU A 117 2.56 0.01 -1.52
N CYS A 118 2.07 1.13 -1.00
CA CYS A 118 2.87 2.04 -0.20
C CYS A 118 3.41 1.34 1.06
N HIS A 119 2.58 0.53 1.74
CA HIS A 119 3.02 -0.25 2.90
C HIS A 119 4.07 -1.32 2.54
N LEU A 120 3.88 -2.03 1.41
CA LEU A 120 4.87 -2.99 0.93
C LEU A 120 6.23 -2.33 0.66
N ARG A 121 6.23 -1.18 -0.02
CA ARG A 121 7.47 -0.43 -0.32
C ARG A 121 8.12 0.13 0.94
N ALA A 122 7.33 0.67 1.87
CA ALA A 122 7.82 1.13 3.16
C ALA A 122 8.52 0.00 3.94
N TRP A 123 7.90 -1.18 4.00
CA TRP A 123 8.50 -2.34 4.65
C TRP A 123 9.81 -2.79 3.99
N ARG A 124 9.86 -2.84 2.64
CA ARG A 124 11.11 -3.15 1.92
C ARG A 124 12.21 -2.11 2.18
N ALA A 125 11.85 -0.83 2.28
CA ALA A 125 12.78 0.23 2.61
C ALA A 125 13.31 0.11 4.06
N ALA A 126 12.46 -0.29 5.02
CA ALA A 126 12.89 -0.61 6.37
C ALA A 126 13.90 -1.76 6.40
N LEU A 127 13.63 -2.86 5.68
CA LEU A 127 14.58 -3.98 5.60
C LEU A 127 15.93 -3.56 5.03
N ALA A 128 15.95 -2.66 4.04
CA ALA A 128 17.19 -2.15 3.46
C ALA A 128 18.06 -1.36 4.45
N THR A 129 17.50 -0.88 5.58
CA THR A 129 18.29 -0.26 6.66
C THR A 129 18.87 -1.28 7.64
N GLY A 130 18.69 -2.58 7.41
CA GLY A 130 19.04 -3.65 8.35
C GLY A 130 18.05 -3.76 9.52
N TRP A 131 16.80 -3.29 9.32
CA TRP A 131 15.72 -3.55 10.27
C TRP A 131 15.31 -5.02 10.20
N THR A 132 15.12 -5.66 11.35
CA THR A 132 14.77 -7.08 11.46
C THR A 132 13.42 -7.27 12.14
N GLN A 133 12.88 -8.49 12.07
CA GLN A 133 11.65 -8.84 12.77
C GLN A 133 11.80 -8.76 14.30
N ALA A 134 13.00 -9.05 14.83
CA ALA A 134 13.29 -8.90 16.26
C ALA A 134 13.23 -7.43 16.68
N ASP A 135 13.79 -6.53 15.86
CA ASP A 135 13.69 -5.09 16.12
C ASP A 135 12.25 -4.59 16.06
N ASP A 136 11.44 -5.12 15.14
CA ASP A 136 10.03 -4.77 15.01
C ASP A 136 9.24 -5.20 16.27
N ALA A 137 9.44 -6.43 16.74
CA ALA A 137 8.80 -6.93 17.95
C ALA A 137 9.20 -6.13 19.20
N GLU A 138 10.50 -5.82 19.34
CA GLU A 138 11.02 -4.99 20.43
C GLU A 138 10.47 -3.56 20.36
N ALA A 139 10.48 -2.94 19.19
CA ALA A 139 9.93 -1.59 18.99
C ALA A 139 8.43 -1.53 19.29
N ILE A 140 7.64 -2.54 18.85
CA ILE A 140 6.21 -2.64 19.18
C ILE A 140 6.01 -2.74 20.68
N SER A 141 6.79 -3.56 21.38
CA SER A 141 6.71 -3.68 22.84
C SER A 141 6.97 -2.34 23.53
N ILE A 142 8.05 -1.64 23.15
CA ILE A 142 8.40 -0.32 23.70
C ILE A 142 7.31 0.71 23.39
N LEU A 143 6.83 0.79 22.15
CA LEU A 143 5.78 1.72 21.74
C LEU A 143 4.44 1.44 22.44
N THR A 144 4.15 0.16 22.71
CA THR A 144 2.96 -0.24 23.48
C THR A 144 3.05 0.22 24.92
N LEU A 145 4.23 0.07 25.56
CA LEU A 145 4.47 0.57 26.92
C LEU A 145 4.35 2.11 26.98
N ILE A 146 4.95 2.82 26.02
CA ILE A 146 4.83 4.27 25.87
C ILE A 146 3.36 4.68 25.70
N GLY A 147 2.61 3.97 24.84
CA GLY A 147 1.21 4.26 24.55
C GLY A 147 0.25 3.92 25.69
N ALA A 148 0.56 2.90 26.49
CA ALA A 148 -0.19 2.54 27.68
C ALA A 148 -0.08 3.58 28.80
N GLY A 149 0.94 4.45 28.72
CA GLY A 149 1.10 5.55 29.66
C GLY A 149 1.22 5.08 31.10
N GLU A 150 1.97 4.00 31.37
CA GLU A 150 2.15 3.52 32.75
C GLU A 150 2.63 4.66 33.67
N GLY A 151 1.73 5.19 34.49
CA GLY A 151 1.96 6.34 35.39
C GLY A 151 1.49 7.72 34.89
N VAL A 152 0.76 7.84 33.78
CA VAL A 152 0.21 9.10 33.25
C VAL A 152 -1.24 8.97 32.76
N ASP A 153 -2.05 10.02 32.97
CA ASP A 153 -3.49 10.04 32.72
C ASP A 153 -3.89 10.04 31.22
N ALA A 154 -2.93 10.19 30.30
CA ALA A 154 -3.20 10.23 28.86
C ALA A 154 -2.03 9.69 28.03
N ALA A 155 -2.36 9.08 26.89
CA ALA A 155 -1.37 8.66 25.90
C ALA A 155 -0.59 9.87 25.36
N PRO A 156 0.72 9.73 25.11
CA PRO A 156 1.56 10.82 24.64
C PRO A 156 1.18 11.27 23.22
N ALA A 157 1.42 12.55 22.92
CA ALA A 157 1.25 13.09 21.58
C ALA A 157 2.23 12.42 20.59
N ARG A 158 1.84 12.28 19.32
CA ARG A 158 2.63 11.54 18.32
C ARG A 158 4.04 12.08 18.13
N GLU A 159 4.18 13.40 18.18
CA GLU A 159 5.44 14.12 18.11
C GLU A 159 6.38 13.85 19.30
N GLN A 160 5.86 13.38 20.44
CA GLN A 160 6.64 13.04 21.63
C GLN A 160 7.20 11.60 21.58
N ILE A 161 6.56 10.71 20.82
CA ILE A 161 6.90 9.28 20.75
C ILE A 161 8.37 9.02 20.42
N PRO A 162 9.02 9.70 19.44
CA PRO A 162 10.43 9.46 19.14
C PRO A 162 11.36 9.79 20.32
N GLY A 163 11.07 10.84 21.09
CA GLY A 163 11.85 11.21 22.27
C GLY A 163 11.69 10.19 23.40
N LEU A 164 10.45 9.78 23.68
CA LEU A 164 10.15 8.74 24.67
C LEU A 164 10.79 7.39 24.31
N PHE A 165 10.82 7.06 23.01
CA PHE A 165 11.51 5.86 22.52
C PHE A 165 13.03 5.94 22.73
N ALA A 166 13.63 7.11 22.45
CA ALA A 166 15.06 7.33 22.65
C ALA A 166 15.48 7.18 24.12
N GLU A 167 14.64 7.67 25.03
CA GLU A 167 14.84 7.54 26.48
C GLU A 167 14.68 6.08 26.95
N ALA A 168 13.65 5.38 26.48
CA ALA A 168 13.37 4.01 26.86
C ALA A 168 14.39 3.01 26.31
N HIS A 169 14.90 3.23 25.10
CA HIS A 169 15.80 2.27 24.45
C HIS A 169 16.85 2.93 23.52
N PRO A 170 17.90 3.56 24.08
CA PRO A 170 18.89 4.33 23.31
C PRO A 170 19.71 3.46 22.34
N ALA A 171 19.86 2.16 22.61
CA ALA A 171 20.56 1.24 21.72
C ALA A 171 19.80 0.99 20.41
N LEU A 172 18.47 1.04 20.43
CA LEU A 172 17.61 0.80 19.26
C LEU A 172 17.24 2.09 18.54
N GLU A 173 17.29 3.24 19.22
CA GLU A 173 16.91 4.55 18.70
C GLU A 173 17.51 4.84 17.30
N LYS A 174 18.83 4.75 17.14
CA LYS A 174 19.49 5.08 15.86
C LYS A 174 18.95 4.25 14.70
N ARG A 175 18.70 2.95 14.94
CA ARG A 175 18.17 2.01 13.94
C ARG A 175 16.69 2.27 13.67
N PHE A 176 15.92 2.56 14.73
CA PHE A 176 14.52 2.93 14.63
C PHE A 176 14.30 4.23 13.84
N VAL A 177 15.11 5.26 14.09
CA VAL A 177 15.05 6.52 13.34
C VAL A 177 15.44 6.32 11.88
N ALA A 178 16.48 5.51 11.61
CA ALA A 178 16.89 5.20 10.25
C ALA A 178 15.78 4.48 9.46
N GLN A 179 15.20 3.42 10.02
CA GLN A 179 14.11 2.70 9.34
C GLN A 179 12.88 3.59 9.17
N LEU A 180 12.51 4.39 10.18
CA LEU A 180 11.32 5.23 10.13
C LEU A 180 11.43 6.27 9.01
N ARG A 181 12.62 6.89 8.88
CA ARG A 181 12.91 7.82 7.77
C ARG A 181 12.83 7.12 6.42
N ALA A 182 13.43 5.95 6.27
CA ALA A 182 13.41 5.19 5.02
C ALA A 182 11.98 4.77 4.63
N SER A 183 11.21 4.23 5.58
CA SER A 183 9.82 3.84 5.43
C SER A 183 8.94 5.01 4.99
N ASN A 184 9.03 6.16 5.68
CA ASN A 184 8.25 7.35 5.36
C ASN A 184 8.63 7.91 3.98
N ALA A 185 9.93 7.97 3.65
CA ALA A 185 10.39 8.42 2.35
C ALA A 185 9.85 7.52 1.21
N ALA A 186 9.92 6.20 1.38
CA ALA A 186 9.39 5.24 0.39
C ALA A 186 7.87 5.32 0.24
N PHE A 187 7.14 5.51 1.34
CA PHE A 187 5.68 5.69 1.32
C PHE A 187 5.30 6.97 0.56
N SER A 188 5.93 8.10 0.87
CA SER A 188 5.70 9.37 0.20
C SER A 188 6.11 9.32 -1.29
N ALA A 189 7.25 8.71 -1.62
CA ALA A 189 7.70 8.55 -3.00
C ALA A 189 6.72 7.71 -3.82
N CYS A 190 6.20 6.60 -3.26
CA CYS A 190 5.19 5.78 -3.93
C CYS A 190 3.92 6.58 -4.26
N ARG A 191 3.43 7.40 -3.32
CA ARG A 191 2.28 8.28 -3.58
C ARG A 191 2.57 9.32 -4.67
N ALA A 192 3.77 9.91 -4.64
CA ALA A 192 4.19 10.88 -5.63
C ALA A 192 4.32 10.26 -7.03
N GLU A 193 4.85 9.04 -7.15
CA GLU A 193 4.92 8.30 -8.42
C GLU A 193 3.52 8.04 -9.01
N VAL A 194 2.56 7.62 -8.19
CA VAL A 194 1.18 7.39 -8.64
C VAL A 194 0.52 8.70 -9.06
N ALA A 195 0.71 9.77 -8.28
CA ALA A 195 0.23 11.10 -8.65
C ALA A 195 0.84 11.58 -9.99
N ALA A 196 2.13 11.35 -10.19
CA ALA A 196 2.84 11.69 -11.42
C ALA A 196 2.35 10.85 -12.62
N TRP A 197 2.12 9.55 -12.42
CA TRP A 197 1.56 8.66 -13.44
C TRP A 197 0.17 9.17 -13.89
N ILE A 198 -0.69 9.49 -12.93
CA ILE A 198 -2.02 10.06 -13.16
C ILE A 198 -1.95 11.42 -13.85
N ALA A 199 -0.90 12.21 -13.58
CA ALA A 199 -0.65 13.48 -14.26
C ALA A 199 -0.06 13.32 -15.69
N GLY A 200 0.35 12.10 -16.09
CA GLY A 200 0.88 11.83 -17.43
C GLY A 200 2.39 11.59 -17.51
N ALA A 201 3.11 11.67 -16.39
CA ALA A 201 4.53 11.36 -16.36
C ALA A 201 4.75 9.83 -16.37
N GLY A 202 5.33 9.30 -17.44
CA GLY A 202 5.69 7.88 -17.55
C GLY A 202 4.58 6.93 -18.02
N ARG A 203 3.59 7.44 -18.75
CA ARG A 203 2.57 6.63 -19.45
C ARG A 203 3.04 6.13 -20.82
#